data_AF-A0A838E8B3-F1
#
_entry.id   AF-A0A838E8B3-F1
#
_cell.length_a   1.000
_cell.length_b   1.000
_cell.length_c   1.000
_cell.angle_alpha   90.00
_cell.angle_beta   90.00
_cell.angle_gamma   90.00
#
_symmetry.space_group_name_H-M   'P 1'
#
loop_
_entity.id
_entity.type
_entity.pdbx_description
1 polymer ?
#
loop_
_entity_poly.entity_id
_entity_poly.type
_entity_poly.pdbx_seq_one_letter_code
_entity_poly.pdbx_strand_id
1 'polypeptide(L)'
;MSEETSANQPTEEELQAYLGQLREADVAQVVVQAYQVLGTGAEVKLGRADARLLIDAMDAFVVTLDGRAPGELVEQMRAGVRQLQTAQVEAERDGAQEQGAGRPGGEQDDRGAPPSTGGPSAPQAQPPTPSPASEPPQTKRLWVPGQ
;
A
#
# COMPACT_ATOMS: atom_id res chain seq x y z
N MET A 1 -25.61 23.67 12.43
CA MET A 1 -24.69 24.17 11.39
C MET A 1 -23.99 22.95 10.82
N SER A 2 -24.58 22.33 9.81
CA SER A 2 -24.12 21.04 9.25
C SER A 2 -24.41 20.96 7.76
N GLU A 3 -24.06 22.03 7.03
CA GLU A 3 -24.21 22.13 5.57
C GLU A 3 -22.93 22.72 4.98
N GLU A 4 -21.87 21.92 4.81
CA GLU A 4 -20.69 22.41 4.09
C GLU A 4 -19.87 21.31 3.39
N THR A 5 -20.45 20.14 3.12
CA THR A 5 -19.72 19.03 2.45
C THR A 5 -20.28 18.64 1.07
N SER A 6 -21.30 19.35 0.56
CA SER A 6 -21.90 19.07 -0.76
C SER A 6 -21.37 19.95 -1.91
N ALA A 7 -20.35 20.78 -1.68
CA ALA A 7 -20.01 21.91 -2.57
C ALA A 7 -18.79 21.69 -3.49
N ASN A 8 -18.37 20.46 -3.80
CA ASN A 8 -17.21 20.28 -4.68
C ASN A 8 -17.27 19.03 -5.57
N GLN A 9 -18.46 18.65 -6.03
CA GLN A 9 -18.58 17.66 -7.10
C GLN A 9 -18.63 18.41 -8.44
N PRO A 10 -17.76 18.06 -9.40
CA PRO A 10 -17.80 18.65 -10.74
C PRO A 10 -19.19 18.48 -11.34
N THR A 11 -19.70 19.54 -11.96
CA THR A 11 -20.93 19.47 -12.73
C THR A 11 -20.75 18.55 -13.94
N GLU A 12 -21.86 18.00 -14.46
CA GLU A 12 -21.81 17.13 -15.64
C GLU A 12 -21.19 17.84 -16.85
N GLU A 13 -21.46 19.14 -16.99
CA GLU A 13 -20.93 19.99 -18.05
C GLU A 13 -19.41 20.17 -17.93
N GLU A 14 -18.90 20.38 -16.71
CA GLU A 14 -17.45 20.45 -16.45
C GLU A 14 -16.77 19.11 -16.74
N LEU A 15 -17.40 17.99 -16.38
CA LEU A 15 -16.87 16.66 -16.67
C LEU A 15 -16.79 16.41 -18.18
N GLN A 16 -17.83 16.77 -18.93
CA GLN A 16 -17.85 16.63 -20.39
C GLN A 16 -16.78 17.51 -21.05
N ALA A 17 -16.61 18.75 -20.58
CA ALA A 17 -15.58 19.66 -21.07
C ALA A 17 -14.17 19.11 -20.79
N TYR A 18 -13.92 18.61 -19.58
CA TYR A 18 -12.65 17.98 -19.21
C TYR A 18 -12.33 16.74 -20.05
N LEU A 19 -13.32 15.86 -20.25
CA LEU A 19 -13.17 14.69 -21.12
C LEU A 19 -12.91 15.08 -22.59
N GLY A 20 -13.53 16.17 -23.06
CA GLY A 20 -13.25 16.76 -24.37
C GLY A 20 -11.78 17.18 -24.49
N GLN A 21 -11.27 17.92 -23.50
CA GLN A 21 -9.87 18.34 -23.44
C GLN A 21 -8.92 17.15 -23.42
N LEU A 22 -9.22 16.09 -22.66
CA LEU A 22 -8.39 14.88 -22.61
C LEU A 22 -8.32 14.13 -23.94
N ARG A 23 -9.38 14.16 -24.75
CA ARG A 23 -9.36 13.53 -26.09
C ARG A 23 -8.47 14.28 -27.07
N GLU A 24 -8.35 15.59 -26.90
CA GLU A 24 -7.55 16.47 -27.76
C GLU A 24 -6.10 16.63 -27.25
N ALA A 25 -5.84 16.26 -26.00
CA ALA A 25 -4.53 16.37 -25.38
C ALA A 25 -3.50 15.43 -26.01
N ASP A 26 -2.24 15.86 -25.99
CA ASP A 26 -1.12 14.98 -26.30
C ASP A 26 -1.06 13.84 -25.27
N VAL A 27 -1.02 12.60 -25.76
CA VAL A 27 -0.89 11.41 -24.92
C VAL A 27 0.33 11.53 -24.00
N ALA A 28 1.42 12.12 -24.46
CA ALA A 28 2.62 12.35 -23.64
C ALA A 28 2.30 13.25 -22.43
N GLN A 29 1.44 14.25 -22.59
CA GLN A 29 1.05 15.14 -21.49
C GLN A 29 0.17 14.40 -20.46
N VAL A 30 -0.78 13.59 -20.92
CA VAL A 30 -1.63 12.77 -20.03
C VAL A 30 -0.79 11.79 -19.23
N VAL A 31 0.18 11.16 -19.89
CA VAL A 31 1.16 10.24 -19.29
C VAL A 31 1.98 10.97 -18.21
N VAL A 32 2.51 12.14 -18.51
CA VAL A 32 3.29 12.92 -17.52
C VAL A 32 2.44 13.30 -16.30
N GLN A 33 1.19 13.71 -16.49
CA GLN A 33 0.29 14.02 -15.38
C GLN A 33 0.00 12.80 -14.51
N ALA A 34 -0.30 11.66 -15.12
CA ALA A 34 -0.52 10.41 -14.40
C ALA A 34 0.72 10.02 -13.57
N TYR A 35 1.91 10.12 -14.18
CA TYR A 35 3.18 9.86 -13.51
C TYR A 35 3.40 10.79 -12.31
N GLN A 36 3.09 12.09 -12.44
CA GLN A 36 3.21 13.06 -11.34
C GLN A 36 2.26 12.76 -10.18
N VAL A 37 1.01 12.39 -10.47
CA VAL A 37 0.02 12.04 -9.43
C VAL A 37 0.48 10.80 -8.66
N LEU A 38 0.97 9.77 -9.36
CA LEU A 38 1.53 8.58 -8.73
C LEU A 38 2.78 8.92 -7.88
N GLY A 39 3.65 9.78 -8.40
CA GLY A 39 4.85 10.25 -7.69
C GLY A 39 4.51 10.95 -6.38
N THR A 40 3.62 11.94 -6.41
CA THR A 40 3.14 12.62 -5.19
C THR A 40 2.53 11.62 -4.21
N GLY A 41 1.74 10.66 -4.71
CA GLY A 41 1.15 9.59 -3.89
C GLY A 41 2.21 8.69 -3.24
N ALA A 42 3.28 8.37 -3.96
CA ALA A 42 4.39 7.57 -3.45
C ALA A 42 5.17 8.33 -2.37
N GLU A 43 5.48 9.61 -2.60
CA GLU A 43 6.21 10.47 -1.65
C GLU A 43 5.50 10.55 -0.29
N VAL A 44 4.19 10.77 -0.28
CA VAL A 44 3.41 10.88 0.96
C VAL A 44 3.24 9.55 1.69
N LYS A 45 3.56 8.42 1.03
CA LYS A 45 3.41 7.07 1.58
C LYS A 45 4.75 6.37 1.85
N LEU A 46 5.87 7.08 1.72
CA LEU A 46 7.20 6.50 1.92
C LEU A 46 7.30 5.77 3.27
N GLY A 47 7.96 4.61 3.26
CA GLY A 47 8.06 3.73 4.42
C GLY A 47 6.90 2.74 4.57
N ARG A 48 5.82 2.89 3.80
CA ARG A 48 4.64 1.99 3.82
C ARG A 48 4.62 1.07 2.60
N ALA A 49 3.93 -0.06 2.71
CA ALA A 49 3.77 -1.01 1.60
C ALA A 49 3.09 -0.37 0.37
N ASP A 50 2.15 0.55 0.60
CA ASP A 50 1.45 1.27 -0.48
C ASP A 50 2.42 2.05 -1.39
N ALA A 51 3.48 2.66 -0.84
CA ALA A 51 4.45 3.40 -1.64
C ALA A 51 5.21 2.49 -2.60
N ARG A 52 5.58 1.27 -2.18
CA ARG A 52 6.20 0.28 -3.07
C ARG A 52 5.31 -0.03 -4.27
N LEU A 53 4.01 -0.25 -4.04
CA LEU A 53 3.06 -0.50 -5.12
C LEU A 53 2.97 0.68 -6.11
N LEU A 54 2.94 1.91 -5.61
CA LEU A 54 2.90 3.11 -6.46
C LEU A 54 4.20 3.28 -7.26
N ILE A 55 5.35 3.04 -6.63
CA ILE A 55 6.67 3.10 -7.27
C ILE A 55 6.79 2.01 -8.36
N ASP A 56 6.32 0.79 -8.10
CA ASP A 56 6.31 -0.29 -9.09
C ASP A 56 5.38 0.02 -10.27
N ALA A 57 4.23 0.64 -10.01
CA ALA A 57 3.33 1.11 -11.06
C ALA A 57 3.98 2.19 -11.93
N MET A 58 4.72 3.13 -11.32
CA MET A 58 5.50 4.14 -12.05
C MET A 58 6.60 3.51 -12.90
N ASP A 59 7.32 2.50 -12.38
CA ASP A 59 8.35 1.78 -13.15
C ASP A 59 7.77 1.07 -14.37
N ALA A 60 6.66 0.36 -14.20
CA ALA A 60 5.93 -0.28 -15.30
C ALA A 60 5.49 0.73 -16.37
N PHE A 61 5.12 1.95 -15.95
CA PHE A 61 4.77 3.03 -16.84
C PHE A 61 5.97 3.49 -17.67
N VAL A 62 7.13 3.70 -17.04
CA VAL A 62 8.38 4.08 -17.71
C VAL A 62 8.83 3.02 -18.71
N VAL A 63 8.75 1.73 -18.34
CA VAL A 63 9.06 0.62 -19.26
C VAL A 63 8.15 0.62 -20.48
N THR A 64 6.87 0.94 -20.31
CA THR A 64 5.89 0.96 -21.41
C THR A 64 6.14 2.11 -22.39
N LEU A 65 6.74 3.22 -21.92
CA LEU A 65 7.05 4.39 -22.73
C LEU A 65 8.38 4.26 -23.49
N ASP A 66 9.20 3.27 -23.16
CA ASP A 66 10.49 3.07 -23.80
C ASP A 66 10.31 2.83 -25.31
N GLY A 67 11.03 3.61 -26.12
CA GLY A 67 10.90 3.63 -27.58
C GLY A 67 9.58 4.22 -28.13
N ARG A 68 8.67 4.71 -27.27
CA ARG A 68 7.38 5.32 -27.67
C ARG A 68 7.24 6.79 -27.28
N ALA A 69 8.01 7.23 -26.29
CA ALA A 69 8.09 8.62 -25.86
C ALA A 69 9.51 9.20 -26.11
N PRO A 70 9.69 10.52 -26.04
CA PRO A 70 11.01 11.14 -26.13
C PRO A 70 11.97 10.53 -25.08
N GLY A 71 13.15 10.09 -25.52
CA GLY A 71 14.10 9.38 -24.64
C GLY A 71 14.52 10.18 -23.41
N GLU A 72 14.65 11.50 -23.55
CA GLU A 72 14.97 12.39 -22.42
C GLU A 72 13.88 12.35 -21.34
N LEU A 73 12.60 12.35 -21.74
CA LEU A 73 11.48 12.24 -20.81
C LEU A 73 11.51 10.90 -20.07
N VAL A 74 11.72 9.80 -20.81
CA VAL A 74 11.79 8.45 -20.23
C VAL A 74 12.94 8.36 -19.21
N GLU A 75 14.11 8.93 -19.51
CA GLU A 75 15.25 8.94 -18.59
C GLU A 75 15.00 9.80 -17.35
N GLN A 76 14.34 10.96 -17.49
CA GLN A 76 13.93 11.79 -16.35
C GLN A 76 12.96 11.03 -15.43
N MET A 77 11.95 10.36 -16.00
CA MET A 77 11.02 9.54 -15.23
C MET A 77 11.75 8.36 -14.56
N ARG A 78 12.64 7.68 -15.27
CA ARG A 78 13.44 6.59 -14.71
C ARG A 78 14.33 7.05 -13.55
N ALA A 79 14.90 8.25 -13.64
CA ALA A 79 15.65 8.85 -12.54
C ALA A 79 14.75 9.10 -11.31
N GLY A 80 13.55 9.64 -11.51
CA GLY A 80 12.58 9.86 -10.44
C GLY A 80 12.16 8.57 -9.72
N VAL A 81 11.86 7.50 -10.48
CA VAL A 81 11.55 6.18 -9.90
C VAL A 81 12.71 5.67 -9.02
N ARG A 82 13.95 5.74 -9.52
CA ARG A 82 15.14 5.31 -8.74
C ARG A 82 15.34 6.12 -7.45
N GLN A 83 15.05 7.41 -7.50
CA GLN A 83 15.09 8.27 -6.32
C GLN A 83 14.05 7.83 -5.29
N LEU A 84 12.80 7.60 -5.71
CA LEU A 84 11.73 7.14 -4.82
C LEU A 84 12.02 5.75 -4.24
N GLN A 85 12.58 4.83 -5.01
CA GLN A 85 13.01 3.52 -4.53
C GLN A 85 14.05 3.64 -3.41
N THR A 86 15.02 4.54 -3.58
CA THR A 86 16.05 4.79 -2.56
C THR A 86 15.41 5.38 -1.30
N ALA A 87 14.57 6.41 -1.46
CA ALA A 87 13.87 7.06 -0.36
C ALA A 87 12.94 6.09 0.40
N GLN A 88 12.29 5.15 -0.30
CA GLN A 88 11.46 4.12 0.31
C GLN A 88 12.27 3.22 1.23
N VAL A 89 13.42 2.74 0.77
CA VAL A 89 14.29 1.86 1.56
C VAL A 89 14.86 2.60 2.78
N GLU A 90 15.19 3.89 2.63
CA GLU A 90 15.63 4.73 3.74
C GLU A 90 14.50 4.91 4.78
N ALA A 91 13.31 5.30 4.35
CA ALA A 91 12.16 5.49 5.24
C ALA A 91 11.75 4.20 5.99
N GLU A 92 11.85 3.04 5.34
CA GLU A 92 11.60 1.75 5.99
C GLU A 92 12.63 1.40 7.07
N ARG A 93 13.90 1.77 6.84
CA ARG A 93 14.96 1.56 7.84
C ARG A 93 14.73 2.46 9.05
N ASP A 94 14.38 3.71 8.83
CA ASP A 94 14.12 4.68 9.90
C ASP A 94 12.89 4.24 10.72
N GLY A 95 11.80 3.86 10.06
CA GLY A 95 10.61 3.34 10.74
C GLY A 95 10.84 2.04 11.51
N ALA A 96 11.72 1.16 11.01
CA ALA A 96 12.10 -0.07 11.72
C ALA A 96 12.95 0.22 12.96
N GLN A 97 13.82 1.22 12.91
CA GLN A 97 14.60 1.67 14.08
C GLN A 97 13.69 2.27 15.16
N GLU A 98 12.68 3.04 14.76
CA GLU A 98 11.68 3.61 15.68
C GLU A 98 10.79 2.53 16.34
N GLN A 99 10.38 1.51 15.59
CA GLN A 99 9.57 0.41 16.13
C GLN A 99 10.37 -0.54 17.05
N GLY A 100 11.68 -0.69 16.78
CA GLY A 100 12.62 -1.42 17.64
C GLY A 100 12.84 -0.78 19.02
N ALA A 101 12.50 0.50 19.19
CA ALA A 101 12.65 1.25 20.44
C ALA A 101 11.49 1.10 21.44
N GLY A 102 10.54 0.17 21.21
CA GLY A 102 9.57 -0.24 22.22
C GLY A 102 8.19 0.40 22.08
N ARG A 103 7.48 0.10 20.99
CA ARG A 103 6.03 0.29 20.93
C ARG A 103 5.37 -0.92 20.26
N PRO A 104 4.55 -1.72 20.96
CA PRO A 104 3.73 -2.74 20.33
C PRO A 104 2.52 -2.04 19.74
N GLY A 105 2.65 -1.58 18.51
CA GLY A 105 1.57 -0.99 17.73
C GLY A 105 1.69 -1.49 16.30
N GLY A 106 1.49 -2.79 16.11
CA GLY A 106 1.44 -3.38 14.79
C GLY A 106 0.36 -2.71 13.97
N GLU A 107 0.77 -1.95 12.95
CA GLU A 107 -0.12 -1.58 11.86
C GLU A 107 -0.56 -2.89 11.20
N GLN A 108 -1.86 -3.10 11.32
CA GLN A 108 -2.62 -4.24 10.87
C GLN A 108 -2.26 -4.59 9.42
N ASP A 109 -1.75 -5.81 9.27
CA ASP A 109 -1.81 -6.61 8.06
C ASP A 109 -3.28 -6.63 7.59
N ASP A 110 -3.65 -5.81 6.62
CA ASP A 110 -4.98 -5.81 5.96
C ASP A 110 -5.08 -6.99 4.98
N ARG A 111 -4.72 -8.17 5.47
CA ARG A 111 -4.99 -9.46 4.85
C ARG A 111 -6.14 -10.08 5.63
N GLY A 112 -7.35 -9.80 5.14
CA GLY A 112 -8.63 -10.40 5.50
C GLY A 112 -8.57 -11.46 6.62
N ALA A 113 -8.77 -11.01 7.86
CA ALA A 113 -9.10 -11.91 8.94
C ALA A 113 -10.49 -12.52 8.65
N PRO A 114 -10.65 -13.86 8.65
CA PRO A 114 -11.96 -14.48 8.52
C PRO A 114 -12.85 -14.03 9.70
N PRO A 115 -14.17 -13.85 9.51
CA PRO A 115 -15.04 -13.37 10.56
C PRO A 115 -15.02 -14.36 11.73
N SER A 116 -14.42 -13.95 12.85
CA SER A 116 -14.60 -14.63 14.12
C SER A 116 -16.04 -14.39 14.56
N THR A 117 -16.88 -15.41 14.40
CA THR A 117 -18.22 -15.47 15.00
C THR A 117 -18.09 -15.46 16.52
N GLY A 118 -18.08 -14.27 17.11
CA GLY A 118 -18.19 -14.06 18.55
C GLY A 118 -19.63 -14.31 19.00
N GLY A 119 -19.88 -15.51 19.52
CA GLY A 119 -21.09 -15.81 20.30
C GLY A 119 -21.08 -15.10 21.66
N PRO A 120 -22.26 -14.81 22.25
CA PRO A 120 -22.36 -13.99 23.45
C PRO A 120 -21.87 -14.71 24.71
N SER A 121 -21.16 -13.94 25.53
CA SER A 121 -20.65 -14.30 26.86
C SER A 121 -21.76 -14.71 27.83
N ALA A 122 -21.57 -15.84 28.53
CA ALA A 122 -22.26 -16.17 29.78
C ALA A 122 -21.20 -16.52 30.86
N PRO A 123 -21.30 -15.99 32.09
CA PRO A 123 -20.32 -16.24 33.14
C PRO A 123 -20.75 -17.44 34.00
N GLN A 124 -19.88 -18.43 34.24
CA GLN A 124 -20.13 -19.42 35.30
C GLN A 124 -18.84 -20.07 35.86
N ALA A 125 -18.64 -19.79 37.15
CA ALA A 125 -17.98 -20.51 38.24
C ALA A 125 -16.94 -21.65 37.99
N GLN A 126 -15.78 -21.51 38.65
CA GLN A 126 -14.80 -22.55 39.04
C GLN A 126 -15.19 -23.20 40.41
N PRO A 127 -14.50 -24.25 40.94
CA PRO A 127 -13.71 -25.38 40.37
C PRO A 127 -14.12 -26.75 41.05
N PRO A 128 -13.46 -27.94 40.86
CA PRO A 128 -12.14 -28.27 41.46
C PRO A 128 -11.19 -29.18 40.61
N THR A 129 -9.90 -29.17 40.97
CA THR A 129 -8.79 -30.04 40.52
C THR A 129 -8.84 -31.45 41.14
N PRO A 130 -8.23 -32.52 40.55
CA PRO A 130 -6.82 -32.85 40.89
C PRO A 130 -5.94 -33.54 39.81
N SER A 131 -4.64 -33.26 39.94
CA SER A 131 -3.45 -34.13 39.78
C SER A 131 -2.78 -34.42 38.40
N PRO A 132 -1.44 -34.67 38.42
CA PRO A 132 -0.51 -34.30 37.36
C PRO A 132 -0.02 -35.49 36.52
N ALA A 133 0.42 -35.23 35.30
CA ALA A 133 1.29 -36.14 34.55
C ALA A 133 2.17 -35.37 33.57
N SER A 134 3.46 -35.69 33.62
CA SER A 134 4.57 -35.12 32.87
C SER A 134 4.48 -35.35 31.35
N GLU A 135 4.96 -34.35 30.61
CA GLU A 135 5.60 -34.32 29.27
C GLU A 135 5.84 -35.65 28.49
N PRO A 136 5.87 -35.64 27.13
CA PRO A 136 6.91 -34.92 26.36
C PRO A 136 6.49 -34.32 24.99
N PRO A 137 7.39 -33.59 24.27
CA PRO A 137 7.03 -32.55 23.32
C PRO A 137 6.75 -33.10 21.91
N GLN A 138 5.65 -32.67 21.30
CA GLN A 138 5.39 -32.91 19.88
C GLN A 138 6.07 -31.84 19.04
N THR A 139 7.35 -32.07 18.70
CA THR A 139 8.02 -31.42 17.58
C THR A 139 7.32 -31.80 16.28
N LYS A 140 6.32 -31.02 15.88
CA LYS A 140 5.62 -31.16 14.59
C LYS A 140 6.49 -30.59 13.47
N ARG A 141 7.31 -31.49 12.93
CA ARG A 141 7.69 -31.71 11.53
C ARG A 141 7.65 -30.48 10.61
N LEU A 142 8.86 -29.99 10.26
CA LEU A 142 9.13 -29.23 9.04
C LEU A 142 8.53 -29.97 7.83
N TRP A 143 7.67 -29.28 7.09
CA TRP A 143 7.24 -29.70 5.77
C TRP A 143 8.31 -29.30 4.74
N VAL A 144 8.70 -30.23 3.88
CA VAL A 144 9.61 -29.98 2.75
C VAL A 144 8.81 -30.21 1.46
N PRO A 145 8.66 -29.21 0.58
CA PRO A 145 8.06 -29.41 -0.73
C PRO A 145 9.07 -30.01 -1.71
N GLY A 146 8.68 -31.08 -2.41
CA GLY A 146 9.41 -31.58 -3.60
C GLY A 146 9.46 -33.09 -3.77
N GLN A 147 8.32 -33.72 -4.07
CA GLN A 147 8.18 -34.87 -4.98
C GLN A 147 6.85 -34.70 -5.71
#